data_AF-A0A0K0E822-F1
#
_entry.id   AF-A0A0K0E822-F1
#
_cell.length_a   1.000
_cell.length_b   1.000
_cell.length_c   1.000
_cell.angle_alpha   90.00
_cell.angle_beta   90.00
_cell.angle_gamma   90.00
#
_symmetry.space_group_name_H-M   'P 1'
#
loop_
_entity.id
_entity.type
_entity.pdbx_description
1 polymer ?
#
loop_
_entity_poly.entity_id
_entity_poly.type
_entity_poly.pdbx_seq_one_letter_code
_entity_poly.pdbx_strand_id
1 'polypeptide(L)'
;MAGKNKKKASSVCNNELNDSFKTTLIKKQNEYDEEVEKRKHCLINYQPALTIRGSEMLIEAITKNMPDNFLDMNYKEFILQMGGTSFANPKLNDTLVIIKNLRNKVTSGTASHEEIIKYQEVKKLL
;
A
#
# COMPACT_ATOMS: atom_id res chain seq x y z
N MET A 1 -24.20 -22.15 69.15
CA MET A 1 -24.36 -21.08 68.12
C MET A 1 -23.17 -20.97 67.15
N ALA A 2 -22.54 -22.07 66.71
CA ALA A 2 -21.26 -22.02 65.98
C ALA A 2 -21.36 -21.94 64.43
N GLY A 3 -22.55 -21.78 63.85
CA GLY A 3 -22.76 -21.86 62.39
C GLY A 3 -22.58 -20.55 61.60
N LYS A 4 -22.52 -19.38 62.26
CA LYS A 4 -22.55 -18.08 61.55
C LYS A 4 -21.19 -17.57 61.08
N ASN A 5 -20.08 -17.95 61.72
CA ASN A 5 -18.75 -17.40 61.39
C ASN A 5 -18.10 -18.05 60.16
N LYS A 6 -18.36 -19.34 59.88
CA LYS A 6 -17.77 -20.03 58.71
C LYS A 6 -18.24 -19.44 57.37
N LYS A 7 -19.52 -19.04 57.25
CA LYS A 7 -20.05 -18.46 56.00
C LYS A 7 -19.47 -17.08 55.66
N LYS A 8 -19.16 -16.25 56.66
CA LYS A 8 -18.52 -14.94 56.40
C LYS A 8 -17.08 -15.10 55.91
N ALA A 9 -16.29 -15.95 56.55
CA ALA A 9 -14.89 -16.15 56.17
C ALA A 9 -14.74 -16.70 54.75
N SER A 10 -15.58 -17.66 54.33
CA SER A 10 -15.54 -18.18 52.96
C SER A 10 -15.95 -17.15 51.92
N SER A 11 -16.90 -16.26 52.23
CA SER A 11 -17.33 -15.20 51.31
C SER A 11 -16.25 -14.13 51.10
N VAL A 12 -15.53 -13.74 52.15
CA VAL A 12 -14.45 -12.74 52.05
C VAL A 12 -13.28 -13.30 51.22
N CYS A 13 -12.87 -14.55 51.49
CA CYS A 13 -11.79 -15.19 50.75
C CYS A 13 -12.13 -15.40 49.26
N ASN A 14 -13.37 -15.78 48.94
CA ASN A 14 -13.83 -15.90 47.55
C ASN A 14 -13.83 -14.55 46.82
N ASN A 15 -14.19 -13.46 47.49
CA ASN A 15 -14.19 -12.12 46.88
C ASN A 15 -12.76 -11.63 46.64
N GLU A 16 -11.84 -11.81 47.60
CA GLU A 16 -10.42 -11.46 47.42
C GLU A 16 -9.75 -12.26 46.30
N LEU A 17 -10.03 -13.57 46.19
CA LEU A 17 -9.57 -14.40 45.08
C LEU A 17 -10.15 -13.93 43.74
N ASN A 18 -11.42 -13.56 43.70
CA ASN A 18 -12.07 -13.06 42.49
C ASN A 18 -11.51 -11.68 42.08
N ASP A 19 -11.27 -10.78 43.03
CA ASP A 19 -10.67 -9.48 42.78
C ASP A 19 -9.20 -9.62 42.33
N SER A 20 -8.44 -10.53 42.95
CA SER A 20 -7.08 -10.87 42.54
C SER A 20 -7.05 -11.46 41.12
N PHE A 21 -7.96 -12.39 40.83
CA PHE A 21 -8.10 -13.00 39.51
C PHE A 21 -8.50 -11.98 38.45
N LYS A 22 -9.50 -11.14 38.73
CA LYS A 22 -9.95 -10.06 37.84
C LYS A 22 -8.83 -9.04 37.59
N THR A 23 -8.09 -8.64 38.63
CA THR A 23 -6.95 -7.75 38.50
C THR A 23 -5.85 -8.37 37.64
N THR A 24 -5.60 -9.68 37.81
CA THR A 24 -4.63 -10.44 37.00
C THR A 24 -5.07 -10.52 35.55
N LEU A 25 -6.35 -10.77 35.28
CA LEU A 25 -6.90 -10.80 33.92
C LEU A 25 -6.79 -9.44 33.24
N ILE A 26 -7.15 -8.34 33.93
CA ILE A 26 -7.04 -6.98 33.38
C ILE A 26 -5.57 -6.66 33.08
N LYS A 27 -4.65 -7.01 33.99
CA LYS A 27 -3.22 -6.82 33.75
C LYS A 27 -2.75 -7.59 32.52
N LYS A 28 -3.16 -8.85 32.36
CA LYS A 28 -2.81 -9.67 31.20
C LYS A 28 -3.40 -9.11 29.91
N GLN A 29 -4.64 -8.63 29.94
CA GLN A 29 -5.27 -7.98 28.80
C GLN A 29 -4.49 -6.74 28.36
N ASN A 30 -4.12 -5.87 29.29
CA ASN A 30 -3.31 -4.69 29.00
C ASN A 30 -1.92 -5.07 28.44
N GLU A 31 -1.26 -6.09 29.01
CA GLU A 31 0.02 -6.60 28.48
C GLU A 31 -0.11 -7.09 27.02
N TYR A 32 -1.23 -7.76 26.69
CA TYR A 32 -1.49 -8.19 25.31
C TYR A 32 -1.78 -7.01 24.38
N ASP A 33 -2.57 -6.04 24.82
CA ASP A 33 -2.90 -4.85 24.03
C ASP A 33 -1.63 -4.03 23.72
N GLU A 34 -0.73 -3.87 24.70
CA GLU A 34 0.57 -3.23 24.52
C GLU A 34 1.45 -3.96 23.50
N GLU A 35 1.53 -5.29 23.56
CA GLU A 35 2.30 -6.10 22.61
C GLU A 35 1.71 -6.04 21.19
N VAL A 36 0.38 -6.00 21.06
CA VAL A 36 -0.30 -5.83 19.76
C VAL A 36 0.02 -4.47 19.16
N GLU A 37 -0.09 -3.39 19.92
CA GLU A 37 0.23 -2.04 19.42
C GLU A 37 1.72 -1.90 19.08
N LYS A 38 2.61 -2.52 19.86
CA LYS A 38 4.05 -2.56 19.54
C LYS A 38 4.32 -3.24 18.20
N ARG A 39 3.67 -4.38 17.93
CA ARG A 39 3.81 -5.10 16.64
C ARG A 39 3.22 -4.32 15.48
N LYS A 40 2.07 -3.68 15.67
CA LYS A 40 1.45 -2.81 14.67
C LYS A 40 2.34 -1.63 14.30
N HIS A 41 2.91 -0.95 15.30
CA HIS A 41 3.86 0.13 15.07
C HIS A 41 5.12 -0.36 14.33
N CYS A 42 5.61 -1.54 14.67
CA CYS A 42 6.71 -2.19 13.96
C CYS A 42 6.40 -2.39 12.47
N LEU A 43 5.23 -2.97 12.14
CA LEU A 43 4.77 -3.19 10.77
C LEU A 43 4.60 -1.89 9.97
N ILE A 44 4.01 -0.86 10.59
CA ILE A 44 3.85 0.46 9.96
C ILE A 44 5.21 1.05 9.61
N ASN A 45 6.22 0.91 10.47
CA ASN A 45 7.57 1.42 10.20
C ASN A 45 8.32 0.61 9.14
N TYR A 46 8.00 -0.67 8.94
CA TYR A 46 8.57 -1.48 7.86
C TYR A 46 7.96 -1.16 6.48
N GLN A 47 6.73 -0.68 6.42
CA GLN A 47 6.02 -0.43 5.15
C GLN A 47 6.76 0.57 4.22
N PRO A 48 7.26 1.73 4.70
CA PRO A 48 8.05 2.63 3.86
C PRO A 48 9.30 1.97 3.29
N ALA A 49 10.03 1.19 4.10
CA ALA A 49 11.24 0.50 3.66
C ALA A 49 10.95 -0.53 2.57
N LEU A 50 9.85 -1.29 2.68
CA LEU A 50 9.40 -2.22 1.66
C LEU A 50 9.02 -1.51 0.36
N THR A 51 8.36 -0.35 0.46
CA THR A 51 7.95 0.46 -0.69
C THR A 51 9.18 1.01 -1.42
N ILE A 52 10.14 1.56 -0.69
CA ILE A 52 11.41 2.07 -1.23
C ILE A 52 12.16 0.94 -1.95
N ARG A 53 12.37 -0.19 -1.25
CA ARG A 53 13.08 -1.34 -1.84
C ARG A 53 12.40 -1.87 -3.10
N GLY A 54 11.07 -1.96 -3.10
CA GLY A 54 10.30 -2.36 -4.28
C GLY A 54 10.48 -1.39 -5.45
N SER A 55 10.48 -0.08 -5.18
CA SER A 55 10.71 0.95 -6.19
C SER A 55 12.14 0.93 -6.75
N GLU A 56 13.14 0.73 -5.90
CA GLU A 56 14.55 0.59 -6.30
C GLU A 56 14.74 -0.63 -7.22
N MET A 57 14.13 -1.78 -6.87
CA MET A 57 14.18 -2.97 -7.70
C MET A 57 13.52 -2.76 -9.07
N LEU A 58 12.39 -2.05 -9.13
CA LEU A 58 11.74 -1.70 -10.39
C LEU A 58 12.60 -0.76 -11.24
N ILE A 59 13.18 0.28 -10.63
CA ILE A 59 14.08 1.20 -11.31
C ILE A 59 15.29 0.44 -11.85
N GLU A 60 15.90 -0.43 -11.06
CA GLU A 60 17.04 -1.23 -11.50
C GLU A 60 16.68 -2.16 -12.66
N ALA A 61 15.52 -2.83 -12.58
CA ALA A 61 15.03 -3.67 -13.67
C ALA A 61 14.80 -2.84 -14.95
N ILE A 62 14.26 -1.63 -14.82
CA ILE A 62 13.98 -0.75 -15.96
C ILE A 62 15.28 -0.15 -16.54
N THR A 63 16.25 0.20 -15.71
CA THR A 63 17.44 0.96 -16.14
C THR A 63 18.64 0.10 -16.51
N LYS A 64 18.82 -1.07 -15.88
CA LYS A 64 19.96 -1.95 -16.15
C LYS A 64 19.61 -3.15 -17.04
N ASN A 65 18.40 -3.67 -16.90
CA ASN A 65 18.02 -4.93 -17.54
C ASN A 65 17.10 -4.74 -18.74
N MET A 66 16.58 -3.52 -18.97
CA MET A 66 15.88 -3.26 -20.22
C MET A 66 16.92 -3.13 -21.33
N PRO A 67 16.75 -3.90 -22.41
CA PRO A 67 17.52 -3.70 -23.63
C PRO A 67 17.41 -2.23 -24.11
N ASP A 68 18.52 -1.61 -24.49
CA ASP A 68 18.55 -0.22 -25.00
C ASP A 68 17.56 -0.03 -26.16
N ASN A 69 17.42 -1.04 -27.01
CA ASN A 69 16.46 -1.04 -28.12
C ASN A 69 14.99 -0.91 -27.68
N PHE A 70 14.65 -1.23 -26.43
CA PHE A 70 13.33 -1.02 -25.86
C PHE A 70 13.14 0.43 -25.43
N LEU A 71 14.17 1.06 -24.85
CA LEU A 71 14.17 2.48 -24.49
C LEU A 71 14.10 3.37 -25.73
N ASP A 72 14.80 2.97 -26.81
CA ASP A 72 14.80 3.66 -28.09
C ASP A 72 13.60 3.32 -28.99
N MET A 73 12.76 2.35 -28.57
CA MET A 73 11.64 1.88 -29.37
C MET A 73 10.59 2.98 -29.52
N ASN A 74 10.21 3.26 -30.77
CA ASN A 74 9.08 4.14 -30.99
C ASN A 74 7.79 3.48 -30.43
N TYR A 75 6.89 4.28 -29.88
CA TYR A 75 5.66 3.79 -29.25
C TYR A 75 4.82 2.84 -30.13
N LYS A 76 4.83 3.05 -31.46
CA LYS A 76 4.08 2.19 -32.40
C LYS A 76 4.63 0.76 -32.38
N GLU A 77 5.94 0.61 -32.37
CA GLU A 77 6.64 -0.67 -32.34
C GLU A 77 6.50 -1.35 -30.97
N PHE A 78 6.56 -0.57 -29.88
CA PHE A 78 6.26 -1.06 -28.54
C PHE A 78 4.84 -1.63 -28.45
N ILE A 79 3.83 -0.91 -28.95
CA ILE A 79 2.44 -1.39 -28.97
C ILE A 79 2.27 -2.61 -29.88
N LEU A 80 2.98 -2.69 -31.01
CA LEU A 80 2.93 -3.86 -31.88
C LEU A 80 3.51 -5.10 -31.18
N GLN A 81 4.62 -4.97 -30.48
CA GLN A 81 5.21 -6.07 -29.70
C GLN A 81 4.34 -6.45 -28.50
N MET A 82 3.77 -5.46 -27.80
CA MET A 82 2.87 -5.68 -26.67
C MET A 82 1.49 -6.18 -27.09
N GLY A 83 1.08 -5.97 -28.34
CA GLY A 83 -0.21 -6.38 -28.90
C GLY A 83 -0.47 -7.90 -28.87
N GLY A 84 0.56 -8.71 -28.63
CA GLY A 84 0.43 -10.15 -28.38
C GLY A 84 0.28 -10.53 -26.90
N THR A 85 0.55 -9.61 -25.97
CA THR A 85 0.45 -9.84 -24.53
C THR A 85 -0.83 -9.19 -24.01
N SER A 86 -1.77 -10.01 -23.55
CA SER A 86 -3.00 -9.56 -22.91
C SER A 86 -2.66 -8.87 -21.58
N PHE A 87 -2.23 -7.61 -21.63
CA PHE A 87 -2.28 -6.72 -20.47
C PHE A 87 -3.73 -6.34 -20.23
N ALA A 88 -4.48 -7.26 -19.63
CA ALA A 88 -5.83 -7.01 -19.11
C ALA A 88 -5.76 -6.14 -17.84
N ASN A 89 -5.09 -4.99 -17.92
CA ASN A 89 -5.10 -3.97 -16.89
C ASN A 89 -5.92 -2.78 -17.41
N PRO A 90 -7.24 -2.75 -17.19
CA PRO A 90 -8.15 -1.80 -17.83
C PRO A 90 -7.79 -0.33 -17.58
N LYS A 91 -7.08 -0.02 -16.47
CA LYS A 91 -6.67 1.35 -16.14
C LYS A 91 -5.51 1.90 -16.98
N LEU A 92 -4.65 1.05 -17.52
CA LEU A 92 -3.50 1.50 -18.33
C LEU A 92 -3.96 2.03 -19.70
N ASN A 93 -5.10 1.53 -20.19
CA ASN A 93 -5.67 1.95 -21.45
C ASN A 93 -6.13 3.42 -21.43
N ASP A 94 -6.76 3.87 -20.35
CA ASP A 94 -7.33 5.23 -20.30
C ASP A 94 -6.26 6.33 -20.38
N THR A 95 -5.18 6.21 -19.59
CA THR A 95 -4.08 7.18 -19.62
C THR A 95 -3.40 7.23 -20.99
N LEU A 96 -3.17 6.07 -21.60
CA LEU A 96 -2.57 5.98 -22.94
C LEU A 96 -3.49 6.53 -24.03
N VAL A 97 -4.81 6.29 -23.93
CA VAL A 97 -5.82 6.87 -24.83
C VAL A 97 -5.86 8.38 -24.69
N ILE A 98 -5.79 8.93 -23.48
CA ILE A 98 -5.75 10.37 -23.23
C ILE A 98 -4.49 10.99 -23.86
N ILE A 99 -3.31 10.40 -23.66
CA ILE A 99 -2.04 10.88 -24.26
C ILE A 99 -2.11 10.82 -25.79
N LYS A 100 -2.67 9.75 -26.36
CA LYS A 100 -2.86 9.61 -27.81
C LYS A 100 -3.81 10.66 -28.36
N ASN A 101 -4.95 10.89 -27.70
CA ASN A 101 -5.92 11.91 -28.09
C ASN A 101 -5.30 13.31 -28.03
N LEU A 102 -4.54 13.59 -26.98
CA LEU A 102 -3.82 14.85 -26.82
C LEU A 102 -2.81 15.06 -27.96
N ARG A 103 -1.97 14.05 -28.23
CA ARG A 103 -1.01 14.08 -29.36
C ARG A 103 -1.74 14.31 -30.68
N ASN A 104 -2.81 13.57 -30.95
CA ASN A 104 -3.56 13.68 -32.19
C ASN A 104 -4.07 15.11 -32.39
N LYS A 105 -4.69 15.71 -31.36
CA LYS A 105 -5.18 17.10 -31.41
C LYS A 105 -4.06 18.10 -31.72
N VAL A 106 -2.88 17.92 -31.12
CA VAL A 106 -1.74 18.81 -31.37
C VAL A 106 -1.24 18.64 -32.81
N THR A 107 -1.11 17.40 -33.29
CA THR A 107 -0.63 17.13 -34.66
C THR A 107 -1.63 17.52 -35.75
N SER A 108 -2.93 17.49 -35.47
CA SER A 108 -3.98 17.96 -36.41
C SER A 108 -4.20 19.47 -36.35
N GLY A 109 -3.54 20.19 -35.45
CA GLY A 109 -3.72 21.63 -35.27
C GLY A 109 -5.05 22.03 -34.60
N THR A 110 -5.75 21.08 -33.96
CA THR A 110 -7.04 21.31 -33.30
C THR A 110 -6.93 21.38 -31.78
N ALA A 111 -5.70 21.35 -31.24
CA ALA A 111 -5.46 21.49 -29.81
C ALA A 111 -5.65 22.94 -29.36
N SER A 112 -6.28 23.10 -28.20
CA SER A 112 -6.28 24.36 -27.47
C SER A 112 -4.88 24.69 -26.95
N HIS A 113 -4.66 25.96 -26.58
CA HIS A 113 -3.39 26.40 -26.01
C HIS A 113 -3.00 25.60 -24.74
N GLU A 114 -3.98 25.31 -23.87
CA GLU A 114 -3.77 24.51 -22.66
C GLU A 114 -3.36 23.06 -22.99
N GLU A 115 -3.97 22.45 -24.01
CA GLU A 115 -3.60 21.12 -24.48
C GLU A 115 -2.18 21.07 -25.06
N ILE A 116 -1.74 22.13 -25.75
CA ILE A 116 -0.36 22.23 -26.24
C ILE A 116 0.63 22.27 -25.08
N ILE A 117 0.35 23.03 -24.02
CA ILE A 117 1.19 23.09 -22.81
C ILE A 117 1.25 21.70 -22.15
N LYS A 118 0.09 21.06 -21.91
CA LYS A 118 0.03 19.70 -21.34
C LYS A 118 0.81 18.70 -22.19
N TYR A 119 0.73 18.80 -23.52
CA TYR A 119 1.48 17.94 -24.42
C TYR A 119 3.01 18.15 -24.28
N GLN A 120 3.45 19.40 -24.13
CA GLN A 120 4.86 19.71 -23.88
C GLN A 120 5.32 19.18 -22.52
N GLU A 121 4.50 19.26 -21.47
CA GLU A 121 4.81 18.72 -20.15
C GLU A 121 4.94 17.19 -20.19
N VAL A 122 3.98 16.50 -20.83
CA VAL A 122 4.04 15.04 -21.01
C VAL A 122 5.29 14.64 -21.80
N LYS A 123 5.69 15.42 -22.81
CA LYS A 123 6.91 15.18 -23.59
C LYS A 123 8.20 15.29 -22.75
N LYS A 124 8.21 16.00 -21.62
CA LYS A 124 9.38 16.08 -20.73
C LYS A 124 9.53 14.84 -19.82
N LEU A 125 8.47 14.04 -19.68
CA LEU A 125 8.46 12.83 -18.87
C LEU A 125 8.88 11.57 -19.64
N LEU A 126 8.99 11.69 -20.97
CA LEU A 126 9.50 10.68 -21.90
C LEU A 126 10.92 11.08 -22.33
#